data_AF-X1EM91-F1
#
_entry.id   AF-X1EM91-F1
#
_cell.length_a   1.000
_cell.length_b   1.000
_cell.length_c   1.000
_cell.angle_alpha   90.00
_cell.angle_beta   90.00
_cell.angle_gamma   90.00
#
_symmetry.space_group_name_H-M   'P 1'
#
loop_
_entity.id
_entity.type
_entity.pdbx_description
1 polymer ?
#
loop_
_entity_poly.entity_id
_entity_poly.type
_entity_poly.pdbx_seq_one_letter_code
_entity_poly.pdbx_strand_id
1 'polypeptide(L)'
;MDWPLSEQAGKAKARFIQISEIHDIEIKPATLASLHQRAKKLMKAYLFDSALSDLLKLKERANLEQEAEFVSKVKLDIAICNYRLRKYEEAASILSELLNSDISSALKKNVLFWLAKSNTYLGNTQYAIEY
;
A
#
# COMPACT_ATOMS: atom_id res chain seq x y z
N MET A 1 20.08 21.87 18.93
CA MET A 1 18.78 22.55 18.87
C MET A 1 17.90 21.74 17.94
N ASP A 2 17.16 20.77 18.47
CA ASP A 2 16.13 20.05 17.72
C ASP A 2 14.91 20.96 17.59
N TRP A 3 14.88 21.70 16.49
CA TRP A 3 13.74 22.50 16.11
C TRP A 3 12.58 21.56 15.76
N PRO A 4 11.37 21.70 16.34
CA PRO A 4 10.32 20.70 16.18
C PRO A 4 9.71 20.85 14.78
N LEU A 5 10.22 20.11 13.81
CA LEU A 5 9.70 20.00 12.45
C LEU A 5 8.19 19.69 12.43
N SER A 6 7.68 19.01 13.46
CA SER A 6 6.26 18.75 13.69
C SER A 6 5.44 20.02 13.95
N GLU A 7 5.97 20.98 14.71
CA GLU A 7 5.29 22.23 15.03
C GLU A 7 5.22 23.16 13.82
N GLN A 8 6.30 23.22 13.03
CA GLN A 8 6.32 23.96 11.78
C GLN A 8 5.39 23.36 10.72
N ALA A 9 5.35 22.03 10.59
CA ALA A 9 4.43 21.35 9.70
C ALA A 9 2.96 21.61 10.09
N GLY A 10 2.66 21.61 11.39
CA GLY A 10 1.34 21.98 11.93
C GLY A 10 0.94 23.40 11.56
N LYS A 11 1.84 24.38 11.77
CA LYS A 11 1.62 25.79 11.41
C LYS A 11 1.46 25.99 9.90
N ALA A 12 2.25 25.30 9.08
CA ALA A 12 2.15 25.37 7.63
C ALA A 12 0.81 24.81 7.12
N LYS A 13 0.35 23.68 7.68
CA LYS A 13 -0.95 23.09 7.36
C LYS A 13 -2.11 24.02 7.75
N ALA A 14 -2.06 24.62 8.93
CA ALA A 14 -3.08 25.56 9.40
C ALA A 14 -3.17 26.81 8.50
N ARG A 15 -2.03 27.38 8.10
CA ARG A 15 -1.99 28.51 7.16
C ARG A 15 -2.55 28.13 5.79
N PHE A 16 -2.25 26.94 5.30
CA PHE A 16 -2.77 26.47 4.02
C PHE A 16 -4.29 26.31 4.02
N ILE A 17 -4.87 25.80 5.12
CA ILE A 17 -6.33 25.69 5.31
C ILE A 17 -6.98 27.09 5.31
N GLN A 18 -6.41 28.04 6.05
CA GLN A 18 -6.91 29.42 6.04
C GLN A 18 -6.86 30.05 4.64
N ILE A 19 -5.77 29.87 3.91
CA ILE A 19 -5.65 30.39 2.54
C ILE A 19 -6.70 29.76 1.62
N SER A 20 -6.97 28.47 1.77
CA SER A 20 -8.01 27.81 0.97
C SER A 20 -9.43 28.28 1.29
N GLU A 21 -9.72 28.57 2.55
CA GLU A 21 -11.01 29.12 2.99
C GLU A 21 -11.22 30.56 2.50
N ILE A 22 -10.17 31.40 2.56
CA ILE A 22 -10.23 32.81 2.13
C ILE A 22 -10.40 32.96 0.61
N HIS A 23 -9.85 32.01 -0.16
CA HIS A 23 -9.80 32.09 -1.62
C HIS A 23 -10.75 31.12 -2.33
N ASP A 24 -11.68 30.48 -1.61
CA ASP A 24 -12.57 29.44 -2.14
C ASP A 24 -11.80 28.39 -2.98
N ILE A 25 -10.57 28.06 -2.56
CA ILE A 25 -9.78 27.03 -3.21
C ILE A 25 -10.34 25.70 -2.76
N GLU A 26 -11.14 25.06 -3.61
CA GLU A 26 -11.63 23.71 -3.38
C GLU A 26 -10.45 22.73 -3.36
N ILE A 27 -9.91 22.44 -2.17
CA ILE A 27 -8.95 21.35 -1.98
C ILE A 27 -9.74 20.06 -2.10
N LYS A 28 -9.82 19.51 -3.31
CA LYS A 28 -10.39 18.18 -3.50
C LYS A 28 -9.63 17.18 -2.63
N PRO A 29 -10.28 16.52 -1.66
CA PRO A 29 -9.59 15.56 -0.81
C PRO A 29 -9.00 14.47 -1.70
N ALA A 30 -7.75 14.10 -1.44
CA ALA A 30 -7.08 13.07 -2.22
C ALA A 30 -7.93 11.79 -2.21
N THR A 31 -8.33 11.32 -3.39
CA THR A 31 -9.11 10.09 -3.57
C THR A 31 -8.22 8.87 -3.34
N LEU A 32 -8.84 7.73 -3.03
CA LEU A 32 -8.13 6.45 -2.90
C LEU A 32 -7.25 6.17 -4.15
N ALA A 33 -7.78 6.42 -5.34
CA ALA A 33 -7.05 6.25 -6.61
C ALA A 33 -5.80 7.15 -6.70
N SER A 34 -5.91 8.43 -6.35
CA SER A 34 -4.77 9.36 -6.41
C SER A 34 -3.65 8.98 -5.43
N LEU A 35 -4.02 8.53 -4.23
CA LEU A 35 -3.10 8.04 -3.21
C LEU A 35 -2.43 6.74 -3.64
N HIS A 36 -3.19 5.82 -4.26
CA HIS A 36 -2.64 4.60 -4.82
C HIS A 36 -1.64 4.88 -5.93
N GLN A 37 -1.95 5.80 -6.85
CA GLN A 37 -1.04 6.19 -7.91
C GLN A 37 0.29 6.75 -7.36
N ARG A 38 0.24 7.52 -6.27
CA ARG A 38 1.45 7.98 -5.56
C ARG A 38 2.27 6.81 -5.05
N ALA A 39 1.64 5.87 -4.35
CA ALA A 39 2.32 4.67 -3.86
C ALA A 39 2.95 3.86 -5.01
N LYS A 40 2.26 3.69 -6.15
CA LYS A 40 2.83 3.04 -7.34
C LYS A 40 4.04 3.79 -7.90
N LYS A 41 4.05 5.12 -7.85
CA LYS A 41 5.22 5.92 -8.26
C LYS A 41 6.42 5.67 -7.34
N LEU A 42 6.18 5.56 -6.03
CA LEU A 42 7.23 5.20 -5.05
C LEU A 42 7.77 3.79 -5.30
N MET A 43 6.90 2.81 -5.55
CA MET A 43 7.31 1.45 -5.91
C MET A 43 8.18 1.42 -7.17
N LYS A 44 7.81 2.18 -8.21
CA LYS A 44 8.61 2.32 -9.44
C LYS A 44 9.96 3.00 -9.21
N ALA A 45 10.04 3.86 -8.21
CA ALA A 45 11.28 4.51 -7.78
C ALA A 45 12.11 3.66 -6.79
N TYR A 46 11.74 2.40 -6.55
CA TYR A 46 12.38 1.49 -5.58
C TYR A 46 12.35 1.97 -4.12
N LEU A 47 11.49 2.95 -3.80
CA LEU A 47 11.30 3.47 -2.44
C LEU A 47 10.24 2.64 -1.69
N PHE A 48 10.56 1.37 -1.43
CA PHE A 48 9.59 0.39 -0.94
C PHE A 48 9.11 0.63 0.49
N ASP A 49 9.95 1.16 1.39
CA ASP A 49 9.51 1.50 2.75
C ASP A 49 8.49 2.65 2.75
N SER A 50 8.74 3.70 1.96
CA SER A 50 7.80 4.82 1.79
C SER A 50 6.51 4.36 1.12
N ALA A 51 6.61 3.53 0.07
CA ALA A 51 5.45 2.96 -0.59
C ALA A 51 4.61 2.10 0.37
N LEU A 52 5.26 1.26 1.18
CA LEU A 52 4.59 0.41 2.16
C LEU A 52 3.84 1.24 3.20
N SER A 53 4.46 2.30 3.74
CA SER A 53 3.81 3.21 4.68
C SER A 53 2.55 3.86 4.07
N ASP A 54 2.63 4.31 2.83
CA ASP A 54 1.51 4.90 2.10
C ASP A 54 0.39 3.89 1.85
N LEU A 55 0.74 2.67 1.45
CA LEU A 55 -0.22 1.60 1.16
C LEU A 55 -0.95 1.12 2.42
N LEU A 56 -0.29 1.06 3.58
CA LEU A 56 -0.92 0.67 4.84
C LEU A 56 -2.02 1.66 5.25
N LYS A 57 -1.73 2.96 5.19
CA LYS A 57 -2.72 4.03 5.44
C LYS A 57 -3.86 3.99 4.43
N LEU A 58 -3.53 3.71 3.16
CA LEU A 58 -4.51 3.59 2.10
C LEU A 58 -5.46 2.40 2.32
N LYS A 59 -4.93 1.25 2.77
CA LYS A 59 -5.73 0.06 3.10
C LYS A 59 -6.71 0.35 4.23
N GLU A 60 -6.26 1.01 5.30
CA GLU A 60 -7.11 1.41 6.43
C GLU A 60 -8.26 2.30 5.96
N ARG A 61 -7.97 3.30 5.14
CA ARG A 61 -9.01 4.18 4.58
C ARG A 61 -9.99 3.44 3.66
N ALA A 62 -9.49 2.59 2.77
CA ALA A 62 -10.34 1.83 1.86
C ALA A 62 -11.25 0.82 2.59
N ASN A 63 -10.79 0.26 3.71
CA ASN A 63 -11.63 -0.58 4.58
C ASN A 63 -12.80 0.21 5.17
N LEU A 64 -12.58 1.46 5.59
CA LEU A 64 -13.65 2.33 6.10
C LEU A 64 -14.68 2.69 5.02
N GLU A 65 -14.21 2.84 3.78
CA GLU A 65 -15.04 3.14 2.60
C GLU A 65 -15.69 1.87 1.99
N GLN A 66 -15.49 0.69 2.58
CA GLN A 66 -16.05 -0.62 2.17
C GLN A 66 -15.71 -1.04 0.72
N GLU A 67 -14.60 -0.57 0.16
CA GLU A 67 -14.17 -0.91 -1.21
C GLU A 67 -13.37 -2.22 -1.27
N ALA A 68 -14.03 -3.36 -1.09
CA ALA A 68 -13.36 -4.67 -0.96
C ALA A 68 -12.40 -5.01 -2.12
N GLU A 69 -12.78 -4.74 -3.37
CA GLU A 69 -11.91 -5.01 -4.53
C GLU A 69 -10.65 -4.14 -4.51
N PHE A 70 -10.78 -2.88 -4.10
CA PHE A 70 -9.67 -1.95 -3.97
C PHE A 70 -8.72 -2.37 -2.84
N VAL A 71 -9.28 -2.78 -1.69
CA VAL A 71 -8.51 -3.34 -0.57
C VAL A 71 -7.65 -4.53 -1.02
N SER A 72 -8.20 -5.43 -1.84
CA SER A 72 -7.47 -6.58 -2.36
C SER A 72 -6.30 -6.18 -3.28
N LYS A 73 -6.49 -5.17 -4.14
CA LYS A 73 -5.41 -4.60 -4.97
C LYS A 73 -4.31 -3.98 -4.12
N VAL A 74 -4.68 -3.22 -3.08
CA VAL A 74 -3.72 -2.59 -2.15
C VAL A 74 -2.96 -3.65 -1.36
N LYS A 75 -3.62 -4.71 -0.86
CA LYS A 75 -2.97 -5.83 -0.17
C LYS A 75 -1.93 -6.52 -1.06
N LEU A 76 -2.21 -6.71 -2.35
CA LEU A 76 -1.23 -7.27 -3.29
C LEU A 76 0.01 -6.36 -3.38
N ASP A 77 -0.17 -5.05 -3.54
CA ASP A 77 0.95 -4.11 -3.60
C ASP A 77 1.75 -4.05 -2.30
N ILE A 78 1.10 -4.19 -1.13
CA ILE A 78 1.75 -4.34 0.18
C ILE A 78 2.62 -5.60 0.20
N ALA A 79 2.09 -6.74 -0.26
CA ALA A 79 2.85 -7.98 -0.31
C ALA A 79 4.08 -7.87 -1.23
N ILE A 80 3.93 -7.21 -2.39
CA ILE A 80 5.05 -6.93 -3.30
C ILE A 80 6.11 -6.05 -2.62
N CYS A 81 5.70 -5.03 -1.86
CA CYS A 81 6.64 -4.20 -1.10
C CYS A 81 7.40 -5.03 -0.05
N ASN A 82 6.70 -5.86 0.73
CA ASN A 82 7.35 -6.74 1.70
C ASN A 82 8.34 -7.71 1.04
N TYR A 83 7.94 -8.33 -0.07
CA TYR A 83 8.83 -9.17 -0.86
C TYR A 83 10.10 -8.42 -1.29
N ARG A 84 9.96 -7.18 -1.80
CA ARG A 84 11.10 -6.35 -2.22
C ARG A 84 12.01 -5.94 -1.05
N LEU A 85 11.44 -5.82 0.14
CA LEU A 85 12.16 -5.57 1.39
C LEU A 85 12.71 -6.85 2.04
N ARG A 86 12.66 -8.00 1.34
CA ARG A 86 13.09 -9.32 1.83
C ARG A 86 12.31 -9.85 3.03
N LYS A 87 11.14 -9.26 3.30
CA LYS A 87 10.15 -9.69 4.30
C LYS A 87 9.25 -10.75 3.68
N TYR A 88 9.84 -11.90 3.37
CA TYR A 88 9.19 -12.94 2.57
C TYR A 88 8.07 -13.65 3.32
N GLU A 89 8.19 -13.79 4.64
CA GLU A 89 7.17 -14.40 5.50
C GLU A 89 5.90 -13.54 5.51
N GLU A 90 6.05 -12.22 5.71
CA GLU A 90 4.95 -11.27 5.70
C GLU A 90 4.31 -11.17 4.32
N ALA A 91 5.12 -11.19 3.26
CA ALA A 91 4.61 -11.24 1.89
C ALA A 91 3.76 -12.50 1.64
N ALA A 92 4.28 -13.68 2.00
CA ALA A 92 3.58 -14.96 1.81
C ALA A 92 2.30 -15.06 2.65
N SER A 93 2.32 -14.55 3.88
CA SER A 93 1.15 -14.50 4.76
C SER A 93 0.02 -13.68 4.14
N ILE A 94 0.30 -12.45 3.71
CA ILE A 94 -0.69 -11.55 3.08
C ILE A 94 -1.24 -12.15 1.77
N LEU A 95 -0.39 -12.80 0.98
CA LEU A 95 -0.79 -13.42 -0.27
C LEU A 95 -1.67 -14.66 -0.06
N SER A 96 -1.38 -15.46 0.97
CA SER A 96 -2.21 -16.59 1.37
C SER A 96 -3.60 -16.14 1.84
N GLU A 97 -3.66 -15.07 2.65
CA GLU A 97 -4.94 -14.45 3.04
C GLU A 97 -5.74 -13.97 1.82
N LEU A 98 -5.07 -13.34 0.84
CA LEU A 98 -5.72 -12.88 -0.38
C LEU A 98 -6.25 -14.03 -1.23
N LEU A 99 -5.51 -15.14 -1.31
CA LEU A 99 -5.91 -16.31 -2.10
C LEU A 99 -7.16 -16.99 -1.51
N ASN A 100 -7.32 -16.93 -0.19
CA ASN A 100 -8.48 -17.43 0.54
C ASN A 100 -9.69 -16.47 0.52
N SER A 101 -9.52 -15.26 -0.03
CA SER A 101 -10.59 -14.27 -0.16
C SER A 101 -11.23 -14.33 -1.55
N ASP A 102 -12.44 -13.77 -1.70
CA ASP A 102 -13.05 -13.60 -3.02
C ASP A 102 -12.32 -12.50 -3.82
N ILE A 103 -11.48 -12.92 -4.76
CA ILE A 103 -10.66 -12.05 -5.60
C ILE A 103 -10.89 -12.35 -7.07
N SER A 104 -10.79 -11.30 -7.91
CA SER A 104 -10.94 -11.46 -9.36
C SER A 104 -9.88 -12.41 -9.94
N SER A 105 -10.23 -13.10 -11.02
CA SER A 105 -9.32 -14.03 -11.71
C SER A 105 -8.02 -13.37 -12.16
N ALA A 106 -8.08 -12.09 -12.56
CA ALA A 106 -6.92 -11.28 -12.92
C ALA A 106 -5.99 -11.03 -11.71
N LEU A 107 -6.55 -10.78 -10.53
CA LEU A 107 -5.77 -10.59 -9.31
C LEU A 107 -5.19 -11.92 -8.82
N LYS A 108 -5.97 -13.01 -8.88
CA LYS A 108 -5.57 -14.36 -8.46
C LYS A 108 -4.28 -14.83 -9.13
N LYS A 109 -4.13 -14.62 -10.44
CA LYS A 109 -2.89 -14.96 -11.16
C LYS A 109 -1.66 -14.24 -10.60
N ASN A 110 -1.80 -12.95 -10.27
CA ASN A 110 -0.71 -12.17 -9.67
C ASN A 110 -0.40 -12.64 -8.25
N VAL A 111 -1.44 -12.93 -7.44
CA VAL A 111 -1.28 -13.44 -6.08
C VAL A 111 -0.49 -14.75 -6.07
N LEU A 112 -0.88 -15.71 -6.92
CA LEU A 112 -0.18 -16.99 -7.06
C LEU A 112 1.29 -16.80 -7.47
N PHE A 113 1.56 -15.97 -8.47
CA PHE A 113 2.92 -15.68 -8.92
C PHE A 113 3.81 -15.12 -7.79
N TRP A 114 3.31 -14.14 -7.03
CA TRP A 114 4.08 -13.54 -5.95
C TRP A 114 4.19 -14.46 -4.73
N LEU A 115 3.20 -15.33 -4.49
CA LEU A 115 3.23 -16.30 -3.40
C LEU A 115 4.29 -17.37 -3.68
N ALA A 116 4.30 -17.93 -4.89
CA ALA A 116 5.31 -18.88 -5.35
C ALA A 116 6.72 -18.28 -5.23
N LYS A 117 6.90 -17.01 -5.65
CA LYS A 117 8.16 -16.30 -5.46
C LYS A 117 8.54 -16.17 -3.99
N SER A 118 7.63 -15.72 -3.14
CA SER A 118 7.92 -15.53 -1.71
C SER A 118 8.30 -16.86 -1.04
N ASN A 119 7.58 -17.94 -1.31
CA ASN A 119 7.87 -19.27 -0.78
C ASN A 119 9.19 -19.85 -1.28
N THR A 120 9.55 -19.60 -2.54
CA THR A 120 10.86 -19.99 -3.10
C THR A 120 12.01 -19.40 -2.28
N TYR A 121 11.93 -18.12 -1.91
CA TYR A 121 12.96 -17.44 -1.12
C TYR A 121 12.95 -17.81 0.37
N LEU A 122 11.86 -18.38 0.88
CA LEU A 122 11.78 -18.91 2.24
C LEU A 122 12.44 -20.29 2.39
N GLY A 123 12.87 -20.92 1.31
CA GLY A 123 13.34 -22.31 1.35
C GLY A 123 12.21 -23.33 1.57
N ASN A 124 10.95 -22.87 1.57
CA ASN A 124 9.76 -23.72 1.60
C ASN A 124 9.47 -24.26 0.20
N THR A 125 10.41 -25.02 -0.36
CA THR A 125 10.28 -25.63 -1.70
C THR A 125 9.11 -26.60 -1.81
N GLN A 126 8.59 -27.09 -0.69
CA GLN A 126 7.40 -27.96 -0.66
C GLN A 126 6.12 -27.25 -1.16
N TYR A 127 5.95 -25.95 -0.89
CA TYR A 127 4.78 -25.16 -1.33
C TYR A 127 4.97 -24.45 -2.67
N ALA A 128 6.21 -24.30 -3.14
CA ALA A 128 6.50 -23.65 -4.42
C ALA A 128 6.13 -24.51 -5.64
N ILE A 129 5.87 -25.81 -5.43
CA ILE A 129 5.57 -26.78 -6.50
C ILE A 129 4.06 -26.97 -6.69
N GLU A 130 3.22 -26.58 -5.72
CA GLU A 130 1.76 -26.73 -5.80
C GLU A 130 1.03 -25.59 -6.54
N TYR A 131 1.74 -24.53 -6.94
CA TYR A 131 1.17 -23.33 -7.58
C TYR A 131 2.02 -22.84 -8.77
#